data_AF-A0A2Y9P6J8-F1
#
_entry.id   AF-A0A2Y9P6J8-F1
#
_cell.length_a   1.000
_cell.length_b   1.000
_cell.length_c   1.000
_cell.angle_alpha   90.00
_cell.angle_beta   90.00
_cell.angle_gamma   90.00
#
_symmetry.space_group_name_H-M   'P 1'
#
loop_
_entity.id
_entity.type
_entity.pdbx_description
1 polymer ?
#
loop_
_entity_poly.entity_id
_entity_poly.type
_entity_poly.pdbx_seq_one_letter_code
_entity_poly.pdbx_strand_id
1 'polypeptide(L)'
;MEETPPPLLGSNKPHLEKLTLGVTRILESSPGVTEVTIIDKAPAERHMISSWEQRNNCVLPEDLKSFYLMTNGFHMTWNVKLGEHTIPLGSMAINSISKLTQLNQSSLYSLPNAPTLADLEDDTQEGLLNPFHPSH
;
A
#
# COMPACT_ATOMS: atom_id res chain seq x y z
N MET A 1 14.14 -10.51 -38.48
CA MET A 1 12.99 -10.18 -37.63
C MET A 1 13.56 -9.49 -36.42
N GLU A 2 13.51 -8.17 -36.42
CA GLU A 2 13.99 -7.32 -35.32
C GLU A 2 12.82 -7.23 -34.34
N GLU A 3 12.91 -7.97 -33.24
CA GLU A 3 11.94 -7.89 -32.13
C GLU A 3 12.14 -6.54 -31.45
N THR A 4 11.46 -5.51 -31.96
CA THR A 4 11.31 -4.22 -31.30
C THR A 4 10.76 -4.48 -29.88
N PRO A 5 11.49 -4.13 -28.80
CA PRO A 5 10.94 -4.29 -27.46
C PRO A 5 9.67 -3.43 -27.34
N PRO A 6 8.60 -3.96 -26.71
CA PRO A 6 7.36 -3.22 -26.60
C PRO A 6 7.63 -1.87 -25.94
N PRO A 7 7.04 -0.77 -26.46
CA PRO A 7 7.21 0.53 -25.84
C PRO A 7 6.73 0.43 -24.38
N LEU A 8 7.68 0.57 -23.44
CA LEU A 8 7.41 0.58 -22.01
C LEU A 8 6.35 1.64 -21.75
N LEU A 9 5.15 1.16 -21.42
CA LEU A 9 3.89 1.86 -21.26
C LEU A 9 4.08 3.12 -20.40
N GLY A 10 4.43 4.23 -21.04
CA GLY A 10 4.63 5.53 -20.42
C GLY A 10 3.34 6.33 -20.55
N SER A 11 2.34 6.04 -19.71
CA SER A 11 1.16 6.92 -19.63
C SER A 11 0.65 7.18 -18.21
N ASN A 12 1.26 6.58 -17.19
CA ASN A 12 0.76 6.65 -15.81
C ASN A 12 1.84 6.97 -14.75
N LYS A 13 3.10 7.08 -15.17
CA LYS A 13 4.27 7.40 -14.32
C LYS A 13 4.04 8.55 -13.30
N PRO A 14 3.48 9.72 -13.66
CA PRO A 14 3.42 10.84 -12.72
C PRO A 14 2.39 10.64 -11.61
N HIS A 15 1.28 9.93 -11.85
CA HIS A 15 0.30 9.67 -10.80
C HIS A 15 0.81 8.58 -9.85
N LEU A 16 1.56 7.62 -10.38
CA LEU A 16 2.12 6.53 -9.62
C LEU A 16 3.31 6.98 -8.76
N GLU A 17 4.09 7.94 -9.25
CA GLU A 17 5.08 8.66 -8.42
C GLU A 17 4.42 9.35 -7.23
N LYS A 18 3.27 10.01 -7.43
CA LYS A 18 2.51 10.62 -6.32
C LYS A 18 1.97 9.56 -5.37
N LEU A 19 1.44 8.47 -5.91
CA LEU A 19 0.89 7.37 -5.13
C LEU A 19 1.96 6.69 -4.26
N THR A 20 3.10 6.40 -4.85
CA THR A 20 4.25 5.77 -4.18
C THR A 20 5.09 6.79 -3.43
N LEU A 21 4.66 8.06 -3.33
CA LEU A 21 5.36 9.14 -2.64
C LEU A 21 6.84 9.28 -3.07
N GLY A 22 7.15 8.96 -4.32
CA GLY A 22 8.50 9.03 -4.87
C GLY A 22 9.42 7.86 -4.50
N VAL A 23 8.91 6.74 -3.99
CA VAL A 23 9.71 5.50 -3.75
C VAL A 23 10.51 5.09 -4.98
N THR A 24 9.95 5.26 -6.17
CA THR A 24 10.61 5.03 -7.46
C THR A 24 11.91 5.82 -7.60
N ARG A 25 11.87 7.11 -7.27
CA ARG A 25 13.05 8.00 -7.32
C ARG A 25 14.11 7.61 -6.29
N ILE A 26 13.67 7.21 -5.09
CA ILE A 26 14.59 6.77 -4.03
C ILE A 26 15.33 5.49 -4.46
N LEU A 27 14.61 4.54 -5.05
CA LEU A 27 15.18 3.30 -5.56
C LEU A 27 16.14 3.57 -6.72
N GLU A 28 15.77 4.41 -7.69
CA GLU A 28 16.66 4.80 -8.80
C GLU A 28 17.91 5.58 -8.33
N SER A 29 17.80 6.32 -7.23
CA SER A 29 18.92 7.06 -6.63
C SER A 29 19.86 6.15 -5.83
N SER A 30 19.46 4.93 -5.52
CA SER A 30 20.21 4.03 -4.66
C SER A 30 21.34 3.33 -5.44
N PRO A 31 22.60 3.45 -5.01
CA PRO A 31 23.73 2.84 -5.73
C PRO A 31 23.62 1.32 -5.71
N GLY A 32 23.50 0.72 -6.89
CA GLY A 32 23.36 -0.72 -7.06
C GLY A 32 21.93 -1.17 -7.38
N VAL A 33 20.90 -0.34 -7.19
CA VAL A 33 19.55 -0.67 -7.64
C VAL A 33 19.45 -0.52 -9.16
N THR A 34 18.86 -1.51 -9.82
CA THR A 34 18.69 -1.59 -11.27
C THR A 34 17.32 -2.20 -11.61
N GLU A 35 16.84 -1.99 -12.84
CA GLU A 35 15.59 -2.63 -13.33
C GLU A 35 14.35 -2.35 -12.46
N VAL A 36 14.20 -1.10 -12.00
CA VAL A 36 12.98 -0.65 -11.32
C VAL A 36 11.83 -0.68 -12.33
N THR A 37 10.89 -1.59 -12.10
CA THR A 37 9.73 -1.80 -12.97
C THR A 37 8.46 -1.61 -12.16
N ILE A 38 7.49 -0.89 -12.72
CA ILE A 38 6.19 -0.74 -12.10
C ILE A 38 5.11 -1.13 -13.10
N ILE A 39 4.24 -2.03 -12.65
CA ILE A 39 3.16 -2.62 -13.41
C ILE A 39 1.87 -2.01 -12.86
N ASP A 40 1.35 -1.05 -13.60
CA ASP A 40 0.04 -0.47 -13.34
C ASP A 40 -1.07 -1.46 -13.68
N LYS A 41 -2.10 -1.49 -12.84
CA LYS A 41 -3.28 -2.31 -13.07
C LYS A 41 -4.43 -1.40 -13.52
N ALA A 42 -5.22 -1.88 -14.47
CA ALA A 42 -6.36 -1.15 -14.98
C ALA A 42 -7.30 -0.73 -13.83
N PRO A 43 -7.94 0.45 -13.89
CA PRO A 43 -8.88 0.90 -12.87
C PRO A 43 -9.96 -0.14 -12.56
N ALA A 44 -10.38 -0.25 -11.30
CA ALA A 44 -11.46 -1.13 -10.91
C ALA A 44 -12.81 -0.51 -11.32
N GLU A 45 -13.74 -1.34 -11.77
CA GLU A 45 -15.10 -0.87 -12.05
C GLU A 45 -15.88 -0.70 -10.75
N ARG A 46 -16.80 0.28 -10.71
CA ARG A 46 -17.64 0.53 -9.52
C ARG A 46 -18.35 -0.73 -9.04
N HIS A 47 -18.81 -1.57 -9.95
CA HIS A 47 -19.49 -2.82 -9.60
C HIS A 47 -18.56 -3.84 -8.94
N MET A 48 -17.25 -3.85 -9.25
CA MET A 48 -16.29 -4.72 -8.58
C MET A 48 -16.15 -4.32 -7.11
N ILE A 49 -16.12 -3.02 -6.84
CA ILE A 49 -16.08 -2.46 -5.49
C ILE A 49 -17.35 -2.85 -4.73
N SER A 50 -18.52 -2.58 -5.30
CA SER A 50 -19.79 -2.93 -4.67
C SER A 50 -19.94 -4.44 -4.46
N SER A 51 -19.48 -5.26 -5.40
CA SER A 51 -19.49 -6.73 -5.27
C SER A 51 -18.58 -7.19 -4.14
N TRP A 52 -17.41 -6.56 -3.97
CA TRP A 52 -16.51 -6.87 -2.87
C TRP A 52 -17.10 -6.47 -1.52
N GLU A 53 -17.71 -5.28 -1.42
CA GLU A 53 -18.38 -4.80 -0.22
C GLU A 53 -19.53 -5.72 0.20
N GLN A 54 -20.37 -6.14 -0.75
CA GLN A 54 -21.44 -7.11 -0.52
C GLN A 54 -20.89 -8.47 -0.06
N ARG A 55 -19.80 -8.94 -0.68
CA ARG A 55 -19.18 -10.23 -0.34
C ARG A 55 -18.54 -10.25 1.04
N ASN A 56 -17.97 -9.14 1.50
CA ASN A 56 -17.30 -9.03 2.78
C ASN A 56 -18.18 -8.38 3.87
N ASN A 57 -19.45 -8.07 3.56
CA ASN A 57 -20.37 -7.40 4.47
C ASN A 57 -19.78 -6.11 5.10
N CYS A 58 -18.94 -5.38 4.36
CA CYS A 58 -18.25 -4.19 4.85
C CYS A 58 -18.22 -3.08 3.79
N VAL A 59 -18.03 -1.84 4.24
CA VAL A 59 -17.98 -0.67 3.37
C VAL A 59 -16.54 -0.18 3.31
N LEU A 60 -16.00 -0.03 2.10
CA LEU A 60 -14.68 0.56 1.92
C LEU A 60 -14.74 2.08 2.20
N PRO A 61 -13.74 2.64 2.91
CA PRO A 61 -13.52 4.07 3.00
C PRO A 61 -13.52 4.74 1.63
N GLU A 62 -13.98 5.99 1.57
CA GLU A 62 -14.09 6.75 0.31
C GLU A 62 -12.73 6.92 -0.38
N ASP A 63 -11.67 7.08 0.39
CA ASP A 63 -10.30 7.16 -0.13
C ASP A 63 -9.86 5.87 -0.81
N LEU A 64 -10.18 4.70 -0.23
CA LEU A 64 -9.87 3.40 -0.83
C LEU A 64 -10.70 3.17 -2.10
N LYS A 65 -11.97 3.56 -2.09
CA LYS A 65 -12.81 3.49 -3.30
C LYS A 65 -12.21 4.34 -4.42
N SER A 66 -11.84 5.59 -4.11
CA SER A 66 -11.23 6.51 -5.06
C SER A 66 -9.90 5.98 -5.59
N PHE A 67 -9.10 5.37 -4.71
CA PHE A 67 -7.87 4.67 -5.11
C PHE A 67 -8.16 3.54 -6.11
N TYR A 68 -9.06 2.61 -5.79
CA TYR A 68 -9.38 1.48 -6.67
C TYR A 68 -10.04 1.91 -7.99
N LEU A 69 -10.83 2.98 -7.97
CA LEU A 69 -11.41 3.61 -9.18
C LEU A 69 -10.36 4.33 -10.03
N MET A 70 -9.22 4.71 -9.46
CA MET A 70 -8.10 5.33 -10.19
C MET A 70 -7.11 4.26 -10.69
N THR A 71 -6.77 3.28 -9.86
CA THR A 71 -5.83 2.19 -10.14
C THR A 71 -6.18 0.95 -9.32
N ASN A 72 -6.35 -0.21 -9.94
CA ASN A 72 -6.76 -1.43 -9.23
C ASN A 72 -5.57 -2.16 -8.57
N GLY A 73 -4.79 -1.41 -7.80
CA GLY A 73 -3.51 -1.83 -7.28
C GLY A 73 -2.36 -1.66 -8.29
N PHE A 74 -1.15 -1.95 -7.84
CA PHE A 74 0.06 -1.88 -8.66
C PHE A 74 1.06 -2.94 -8.20
N HIS A 75 2.02 -3.27 -9.04
CA HIS A 75 3.16 -4.11 -8.63
C HIS A 75 4.45 -3.46 -9.05
N MET A 76 5.29 -3.13 -8.08
CA MET A 76 6.59 -2.55 -8.24
C MET A 76 7.65 -3.58 -7.87
N THR A 77 8.65 -3.76 -8.71
CA THR A 77 9.78 -4.64 -8.45
C THR A 77 11.08 -3.92 -8.79
N TRP A 78 12.12 -4.21 -8.05
CA TRP A 78 13.46 -3.70 -8.34
C TRP A 78 14.51 -4.76 -8.09
N ASN A 79 15.55 -4.69 -8.91
CA ASN A 79 16.68 -5.58 -8.82
C ASN A 79 17.87 -4.81 -8.25
N VAL A 80 18.86 -5.55 -7.76
CA VAL A 80 20.13 -4.99 -7.32
C VAL A 80 21.25 -5.69 -8.05
N LYS A 81 22.18 -4.90 -8.56
CA LYS A 81 23.40 -5.35 -9.21
C LYS A 81 24.46 -5.63 -8.14
N LEU A 82 24.78 -6.89 -7.97
CA LEU A 82 25.88 -7.37 -7.12
C LEU A 82 26.97 -7.97 -8.01
N GLY A 83 27.99 -7.17 -8.32
CA GLY A 83 29.06 -7.57 -9.25
C GLY A 83 28.56 -7.70 -10.69
N GLU A 84 28.70 -8.88 -11.28
CA GLU A 84 28.18 -9.21 -12.63
C GLU A 84 26.74 -9.74 -12.62
N HIS A 85 26.15 -9.96 -11.45
CA HIS A 85 24.81 -10.55 -11.34
C HIS A 85 23.76 -9.49 -10.95
N THR A 86 22.64 -9.50 -11.63
CA THR A 86 21.44 -8.73 -11.26
C THR A 86 20.49 -9.66 -10.51
N ILE A 87 20.18 -9.32 -9.26
CA ILE A 87 19.36 -10.15 -8.38
C ILE A 87 18.06 -9.40 -8.05
N PRO A 88 16.88 -10.02 -8.17
CA PRO A 88 15.64 -9.41 -7.70
C PRO A 88 15.69 -9.25 -6.18
N LEU A 89 15.74 -8.00 -5.71
CA LEU A 89 15.94 -7.71 -4.29
C LEU A 89 14.62 -7.39 -3.58
N GLY A 90 13.71 -6.67 -4.24
CA GLY A 90 12.48 -6.27 -3.59
C GLY A 90 11.28 -6.16 -4.52
N SER A 91 10.12 -6.41 -3.94
CA SER A 91 8.82 -6.18 -4.55
C SER A 91 7.90 -5.47 -3.58
N MET A 92 7.13 -4.52 -4.10
CA MET A 92 6.07 -3.81 -3.42
C MET A 92 4.82 -3.95 -4.28
N ALA A 93 3.74 -4.53 -3.73
CA ALA A 93 2.51 -4.70 -4.47
C ALA A 93 1.31 -4.23 -3.64
N ILE A 94 0.42 -3.47 -4.29
CA ILE A 94 -0.94 -3.30 -3.79
C ILE A 94 -1.85 -4.25 -4.55
N ASN A 95 -2.56 -5.07 -3.78
CA ASN A 95 -3.50 -6.03 -4.33
C ASN A 95 -4.71 -5.34 -4.97
N SER A 96 -5.20 -5.95 -6.04
CA SER A 96 -6.48 -5.58 -6.62
C SER A 96 -7.62 -5.85 -5.64
N ILE A 97 -8.72 -5.13 -5.80
CA ILE A 97 -9.87 -5.26 -4.90
C ILE A 97 -10.39 -6.69 -4.78
N SER A 98 -10.38 -7.47 -5.86
CA SER A 98 -10.80 -8.88 -5.85
C SER A 98 -9.93 -9.78 -4.97
N LYS A 99 -8.69 -9.36 -4.67
CA LYS A 99 -7.75 -10.09 -3.80
C LYS A 99 -7.70 -9.49 -2.39
N LEU A 100 -8.46 -8.44 -2.10
CA LEU A 100 -8.58 -7.95 -0.73
C LEU A 100 -9.34 -8.98 0.10
N THR A 101 -8.79 -9.29 1.25
CA THR A 101 -9.43 -10.11 2.27
C THR A 101 -9.72 -9.23 3.47
N GLN A 102 -10.90 -9.38 4.05
CA GLN A 102 -11.18 -8.80 5.36
C GLN A 102 -10.23 -9.44 6.37
N LEU A 103 -9.44 -8.61 7.05
CA LEU A 103 -8.75 -9.02 8.26
C LEU A 103 -9.79 -9.01 9.39
N ASN A 104 -10.59 -10.07 9.47
CA ASN A 104 -11.30 -10.35 10.71
C ASN A 104 -10.26 -10.53 11.81
N GLN A 105 -10.56 -10.14 13.06
CA GLN A 105 -9.75 -10.44 14.23
C GLN A 105 -9.46 -11.94 14.21
N SER A 106 -8.34 -12.31 13.62
CA SER A 106 -7.90 -13.69 13.62
C SER A 106 -7.70 -14.01 15.08
N SER A 107 -8.22 -15.15 15.51
CA SER A 107 -8.11 -15.64 16.90
C SER A 107 -6.66 -15.69 17.43
N LEU A 108 -5.67 -15.48 16.56
CA LEU A 108 -4.27 -15.23 16.88
C LEU A 108 -4.04 -13.92 17.67
N TYR A 109 -4.83 -12.87 17.42
CA TYR A 109 -4.80 -11.61 18.19
C TYR A 109 -5.81 -11.58 19.34
N SER A 110 -6.60 -12.65 19.52
CA SER A 110 -7.51 -12.83 20.66
C SER A 110 -6.84 -13.50 21.86
N LEU A 111 -5.52 -13.75 21.79
CA LEU A 111 -4.77 -14.21 22.95
C LEU A 111 -4.81 -13.11 24.03
N PRO A 112 -4.98 -13.46 25.32
CA PRO A 112 -5.13 -12.48 26.40
C PRO A 112 -3.91 -11.54 26.58
N ASN A 113 -2.80 -11.83 25.92
CA ASN A 113 -1.56 -11.06 25.95
C ASN A 113 -1.03 -10.71 24.55
N ALA A 114 -1.81 -10.87 23.48
CA ALA A 114 -1.36 -10.41 22.16
C ALA A 114 -1.43 -8.87 22.11
N PRO A 115 -0.39 -8.20 21.59
CA PRO A 115 -0.46 -6.76 21.37
C PRO A 115 -1.64 -6.48 20.42
N THR A 116 -2.55 -5.66 20.88
CA THR A 116 -3.74 -5.22 20.15
C THR A 116 -3.54 -3.83 19.59
N LEU A 117 -4.40 -3.41 18.67
CA LEU A 117 -4.42 -2.03 18.16
C LEU A 117 -4.57 -0.98 19.27
N ALA A 118 -5.12 -1.35 20.43
CA ALA A 118 -5.25 -0.50 21.60
C ALA A 118 -3.95 -0.33 22.41
N ASP A 119 -2.88 -1.08 22.11
CA ASP A 119 -1.57 -0.86 22.75
C ASP A 119 -0.72 0.21 22.05
N LEU A 120 -1.19 0.72 20.89
CA LEU A 120 -0.51 1.69 20.03
C LEU A 120 -1.12 3.10 20.11
N GLU A 121 -2.06 3.35 21.00
CA GLU A 121 -2.57 4.69 21.30
C GLU A 121 -1.48 5.48 22.01
N ASP A 122 -0.63 6.14 21.21
CA ASP A 122 0.37 7.11 21.62
C ASP A 122 -0.34 8.26 22.34
N ASP A 123 -0.03 8.43 23.62
CA ASP A 123 -0.60 9.38 24.56
C ASP A 123 -0.24 10.82 24.12
N THR A 124 -0.90 11.30 23.07
CA THR A 124 -0.87 12.72 22.68
C THR A 124 -1.85 13.49 23.56
N GLN A 125 -1.74 13.35 24.89
CA GLN A 125 -2.47 14.20 25.81
C GLN A 125 -1.70 15.51 25.99
N GLU A 126 -1.94 16.43 25.07
CA GLU A 126 -1.65 17.86 25.28
C GLU A 126 -2.25 18.31 26.61
N GLY A 127 -1.43 18.98 27.42
CA GLY A 127 -1.73 19.35 28.80
C GLY A 127 -2.91 20.30 28.96
N LEU A 128 -4.07 19.75 29.31
CA LEU A 128 -5.13 20.49 29.99
C LEU A 128 -5.00 20.26 31.50
N LEU A 129 -4.27 21.16 32.15
CA LEU A 129 -4.16 21.30 33.59
C LEU A 129 -5.56 21.49 34.21
N ASN A 130 -6.00 20.49 34.97
CA ASN A 130 -7.18 20.59 35.84
C ASN A 130 -6.99 21.69 36.90
N PRO A 131 -7.93 22.64 37.08
CA PRO A 131 -7.89 23.53 38.23
C PRO A 131 -8.49 22.82 39.45
N PHE A 132 -7.62 22.64 40.46
CA PHE A 132 -7.88 22.59 41.90
C PHE A 132 -9.31 22.25 42.38
N HIS A 133 -9.44 21.10 43.06
CA HIS A 133 -10.50 20.87 44.04
C HIS A 133 -9.87 20.76 45.44
N PRO A 134 -10.28 21.56 46.44
CA PRO A 134 -9.67 21.55 47.77
C PRO A 134 -10.18 20.35 48.59
N SER A 135 -9.30 19.86 49.45
CA SER A 135 -9.56 18.81 50.43
C SER A 135 -10.36 19.33 51.61
N HIS A 136 -11.31 18.53 52.10
CA HIS A 136 -11.92 18.64 53.42
C HIS A 136 -11.63 17.36 54.20
#